data_AF-A0A519I318-F1
#
_entry.id   AF-A0A519I318-F1
#
_cell.length_a   1.000
_cell.length_b   1.000
_cell.length_c   1.000
_cell.angle_alpha   90.00
_cell.angle_beta   90.00
_cell.angle_gamma   90.00
#
_symmetry.space_group_name_H-M   'P 1'
#
loop_
_entity.id
_entity.type
_entity.pdbx_description
1 polymer ?
#
loop_
_entity_poly.entity_id
_entity_poly.type
_entity_poly.pdbx_seq_one_letter_code
_entity_poly.pdbx_strand_id
1 'polypeptide(L)'
;MATSRPSKSPVRRWISALFLAWAVGSSVWLANSLRTQGVPPAQLQDDVHARVLDTATALELRPAAGVQALARGLIFFCGSGVAAEAYVPLLRPIAEAGHPVFIVKLPWRFAPLDSHRDEAIARAR
;
A
#
# COMPACT_ATOMS: atom_id res chain seq x y z
N MET A 1 -26.04 49.34 26.62
CA MET A 1 -26.55 48.00 26.97
C MET A 1 -25.48 46.99 26.58
N ALA A 2 -24.72 46.48 27.55
CA ALA A 2 -23.51 45.69 27.31
C ALA A 2 -23.85 44.21 27.04
N THR A 3 -23.43 43.68 25.90
CA THR A 3 -23.60 42.28 25.51
C THR A 3 -22.55 41.41 26.20
N SER A 4 -22.96 40.54 27.13
CA SER A 4 -22.08 39.53 27.74
C SER A 4 -21.76 38.43 26.73
N ARG A 5 -20.48 38.16 26.48
CA ARG A 5 -20.03 37.03 25.65
C ARG A 5 -20.16 35.73 26.46
N PRO A 6 -20.81 34.67 25.95
CA PRO A 6 -20.92 33.42 26.67
C PRO A 6 -19.53 32.78 26.83
N SER A 7 -19.09 32.66 28.08
CA SER A 7 -17.89 31.90 28.46
C SER A 7 -18.10 30.43 28.09
N LYS A 8 -17.25 29.89 27.21
CA LYS A 8 -17.26 28.46 26.86
C LYS A 8 -17.01 27.67 28.16
N SER A 9 -17.99 26.86 28.59
CA SER A 9 -17.88 26.11 29.84
C SER A 9 -16.63 25.21 29.85
N PRO A 10 -15.93 25.09 30.99
CA PRO A 10 -14.75 24.24 31.10
C PRO A 10 -15.07 22.78 30.74
N VAL A 11 -16.28 22.32 31.03
CA VAL A 11 -16.80 20.99 30.67
C VAL A 11 -16.76 20.78 29.14
N ARG A 12 -17.22 21.74 28.35
CA ARG A 12 -17.20 21.64 26.88
C ARG A 12 -15.77 21.58 26.34
N ARG A 13 -14.82 22.25 26.98
CA ARG A 13 -13.39 22.16 26.63
C ARG A 13 -12.83 20.77 26.90
N TRP A 14 -13.13 20.18 28.06
CA TRP A 14 -12.69 18.82 28.41
C TRP A 14 -13.27 17.76 27.48
N ILE A 15 -14.57 17.84 27.16
CA ILE A 15 -15.21 16.93 26.20
C ILE A 15 -14.55 17.05 24.83
N SER A 16 -14.28 18.28 24.37
CA SER A 16 -13.62 18.52 23.07
C SER A 16 -12.19 17.96 23.06
N ALA A 17 -11.45 18.13 24.16
CA ALA A 17 -10.09 17.61 24.29
C ALA A 17 -10.07 16.08 24.30
N LEU A 18 -10.98 15.44 25.04
CA LEU A 18 -11.10 13.98 25.08
C LEU A 18 -11.47 13.42 23.70
N PHE A 19 -12.43 14.05 23.02
CA PHE A 19 -12.81 13.66 21.65
C PHE A 19 -11.64 13.79 20.68
N LEU A 20 -10.87 14.88 20.76
CA LEU A 20 -9.70 15.08 19.89
C LEU A 20 -8.60 14.04 20.19
N ALA A 21 -8.33 13.75 21.46
CA ALA A 21 -7.37 12.72 21.86
C ALA A 21 -7.80 11.35 21.35
N TRP A 22 -9.08 11.01 21.46
CA TRP A 22 -9.64 9.78 20.93
C TRP A 22 -9.52 9.71 19.40
N ALA A 23 -9.88 10.77 18.68
CA ALA A 23 -9.79 10.83 17.22
C ALA A 23 -8.36 10.68 16.70
N VAL A 24 -7.39 11.30 17.38
CA VAL A 24 -5.96 11.14 17.04
C VAL A 24 -5.51 9.72 17.34
N GLY A 25 -5.83 9.19 18.53
CA GLY A 25 -5.48 7.83 18.92
C GLY A 25 -6.05 6.77 17.97
N SER A 26 -7.33 6.89 17.59
CA SER A 26 -7.97 5.98 16.65
C SER A 26 -7.36 6.07 15.25
N SER A 27 -7.03 7.28 14.80
CA SER A 27 -6.40 7.50 13.49
C SER A 27 -5.00 6.89 13.43
N VAL A 28 -4.20 7.05 14.49
CA VAL A 28 -2.86 6.44 14.58
C VAL A 28 -2.97 4.91 14.62
N TRP A 29 -3.91 4.38 15.39
CA TRP A 29 -4.14 2.93 15.47
C TRP A 29 -4.56 2.36 14.10
N LEU A 30 -5.50 3.00 13.42
CA LEU A 30 -5.96 2.58 12.10
C LEU A 30 -4.82 2.65 11.06
N ALA A 31 -4.04 3.73 11.07
CA ALA A 31 -2.89 3.87 10.19
C ALA A 31 -1.85 2.76 10.42
N ASN A 32 -1.62 2.38 11.68
CA ASN A 32 -0.73 1.26 12.00
C ASN A 32 -1.30 -0.10 11.58
N SER A 33 -2.61 -0.30 11.71
CA SER A 33 -3.30 -1.52 11.29
C SER A 33 -3.26 -1.74 9.77
N LEU A 34 -3.15 -0.67 8.97
CA LEU A 34 -3.06 -0.75 7.51
C LEU A 34 -1.62 -0.91 6.98
N ARG A 35 -0.62 -0.92 7.87
CA ARG A 35 0.77 -1.19 7.49
C ARG A 35 0.94 -2.65 7.11
N THR A 36 1.73 -2.90 6.09
CA THR A 36 2.16 -4.25 5.74
C THR A 36 3.02 -4.80 6.87
N GLN A 37 2.65 -5.96 7.40
CA GLN A 37 3.38 -6.65 8.45
C GLN A 37 3.68 -8.08 7.98
N GLY A 38 4.75 -8.69 8.52
CA GLY A 38 5.06 -10.09 8.27
C GLY A 38 5.68 -10.39 6.90
N VAL A 39 6.08 -9.38 6.12
CA VAL A 39 6.91 -9.57 4.92
C VAL A 39 8.38 -9.49 5.32
N PRO A 40 9.15 -10.59 5.23
CA PRO A 40 10.57 -10.58 5.53
C PRO A 40 11.31 -9.59 4.61
N PRO A 41 12.19 -8.72 5.13
CA PRO A 41 12.93 -7.76 4.30
C PRO A 41 13.73 -8.42 3.17
N ALA A 42 14.24 -9.63 3.42
CA ALA A 42 14.95 -10.43 2.42
C ALA A 42 14.14 -10.74 1.16
N GLN A 43 12.80 -10.82 1.26
CA GLN A 43 11.94 -11.10 0.10
C GLN A 43 11.73 -9.87 -0.78
N LEU A 44 11.93 -8.67 -0.24
CA LEU A 44 11.88 -7.40 -0.97
C LEU A 44 13.23 -7.00 -1.57
N GLN A 45 14.24 -7.86 -1.43
CA GLN A 45 15.60 -7.65 -1.93
C GLN A 45 15.90 -8.61 -3.08
N ASP A 46 16.86 -8.23 -3.92
CA ASP A 46 17.38 -9.11 -4.96
C ASP A 46 17.97 -10.39 -4.35
N ASP A 47 17.78 -11.50 -5.05
CA ASP A 47 18.35 -12.81 -4.73
C ASP A 47 18.85 -13.50 -6.01
N VAL A 48 19.50 -14.66 -5.85
CA VAL A 48 20.05 -15.52 -6.88
C VAL A 48 19.00 -15.96 -7.90
N HIS A 49 17.71 -15.98 -7.53
CA HIS A 49 16.63 -16.47 -8.39
C HIS A 49 15.69 -15.38 -8.92
N ALA A 50 15.54 -14.26 -8.21
CA ALA A 50 14.68 -13.17 -8.64
C ALA A 50 15.22 -11.79 -8.20
N ARG A 51 15.02 -10.79 -9.06
CA ARG A 51 15.30 -9.37 -8.78
C ARG A 51 14.00 -8.62 -8.52
N VAL A 52 14.05 -7.70 -7.57
CA VAL A 52 12.92 -6.87 -7.13
C VAL A 52 13.22 -5.42 -7.50
N LEU A 53 12.47 -4.86 -8.45
CA LEU A 53 12.52 -3.45 -8.79
C LEU A 53 11.29 -2.74 -8.24
N ASP A 54 11.52 -1.84 -7.29
CA ASP A 54 10.46 -1.00 -6.76
C ASP A 54 10.36 0.31 -7.55
N THR A 55 9.24 0.51 -8.26
CA THR A 55 8.96 1.72 -9.02
C THR A 55 7.81 2.50 -8.38
N ALA A 56 7.57 3.73 -8.85
CA ALA A 56 6.47 4.55 -8.36
C ALA A 56 5.08 3.92 -8.60
N THR A 57 4.94 3.12 -9.66
CA THR A 57 3.65 2.61 -10.15
C THR A 57 3.48 1.11 -9.97
N ALA A 58 4.58 0.36 -9.85
CA ALA A 58 4.57 -1.08 -9.72
C ALA A 58 5.78 -1.60 -8.94
N LEU A 59 5.66 -2.82 -8.42
CA LEU A 59 6.79 -3.58 -7.91
C LEU A 59 7.03 -4.76 -8.87
N GLU A 60 8.18 -4.77 -9.53
CA GLU A 60 8.51 -5.76 -10.56
C GLU A 60 9.36 -6.87 -9.96
N LEU A 61 8.95 -8.12 -10.17
CA LEU A 61 9.71 -9.31 -9.88
C LEU A 61 10.21 -9.88 -11.20
N ARG A 62 11.51 -9.75 -11.45
CA ARG A 62 12.15 -10.25 -12.66
C ARG A 62 12.94 -11.52 -12.33
N PRO A 63 13.00 -12.51 -13.23
CA PRO A 63 13.95 -13.62 -13.08
C PRO A 63 15.39 -13.07 -12.96
N ALA A 64 16.20 -13.69 -12.11
CA ALA A 64 17.60 -13.29 -11.95
C ALA A 64 18.44 -13.59 -13.20
N ALA A 65 19.62 -12.97 -13.27
CA ALA A 65 20.56 -13.20 -14.36
C ALA A 65 20.99 -14.69 -14.38
N GLY A 66 20.73 -15.39 -15.49
CA GLY A 66 20.99 -16.82 -15.64
C GLY A 66 19.74 -17.70 -15.58
N VAL A 67 18.59 -17.17 -15.14
CA VAL A 67 17.29 -17.83 -15.31
C VAL A 67 16.72 -17.44 -16.67
N GLN A 68 16.32 -18.43 -17.47
CA GLN A 68 15.71 -18.18 -18.78
C GLN A 68 14.36 -17.46 -18.56
N ALA A 69 14.30 -16.19 -18.96
CA ALA A 69 13.04 -15.45 -18.94
C ALA A 69 12.08 -16.06 -19.97
N LEU A 70 10.88 -16.42 -19.51
CA LEU A 70 9.80 -16.91 -20.35
C LEU A 70 9.07 -15.73 -20.99
N ALA A 71 8.57 -15.95 -22.21
CA ALA A 71 7.89 -14.90 -22.98
C ALA A 71 6.57 -14.42 -22.34
N ARG A 72 6.02 -15.18 -21.38
CA ARG A 72 4.74 -14.87 -20.70
C ARG A 72 5.03 -14.29 -19.31
N GLY A 73 4.51 -13.10 -19.06
CA GLY A 73 4.54 -12.46 -17.74
C GLY A 73 3.17 -12.44 -17.06
N LEU A 74 3.16 -12.09 -15.78
CA LEU A 74 1.97 -11.93 -14.96
C LEU A 74 1.84 -10.47 -14.52
N ILE A 75 0.66 -9.88 -14.72
CA ILE A 75 0.29 -8.59 -14.14
C ILE A 75 -0.68 -8.86 -13.00
N PHE A 76 -0.36 -8.38 -11.81
CA PHE A 76 -1.17 -8.55 -10.62
C PHE A 76 -1.63 -7.20 -10.10
N PHE A 77 -2.95 -7.02 -9.96
CA PHE A 77 -3.53 -5.85 -9.34
C PHE A 77 -3.77 -6.12 -7.85
N CYS A 78 -3.20 -5.25 -7.01
CA CYS A 78 -3.34 -5.36 -5.55
C CYS A 78 -4.80 -5.33 -5.10
N GLY A 79 -5.11 -6.08 -4.04
CA GLY A 79 -6.37 -5.94 -3.34
C GLY A 79 -6.50 -4.59 -2.62
N SER A 80 -7.74 -4.21 -2.39
CA SER A 80 -8.13 -2.97 -1.72
C SER A 80 -7.51 -2.86 -0.32
N GLY A 81 -6.71 -1.82 -0.09
CA GLY A 81 -6.07 -1.56 1.20
C GLY A 81 -4.82 -2.35 1.50
N VAL A 82 -4.36 -3.16 0.56
CA VAL A 82 -3.15 -3.97 0.71
C VAL A 82 -2.02 -3.33 -0.09
N ALA A 83 -0.83 -3.24 0.49
CA ALA A 83 0.33 -2.70 -0.21
C ALA A 83 0.92 -3.76 -1.16
N ALA A 84 1.62 -3.34 -2.20
CA ALA A 84 2.17 -4.25 -3.21
C ALA A 84 3.18 -5.25 -2.61
N GLU A 85 3.95 -4.81 -1.62
CA GLU A 85 4.96 -5.58 -0.90
C GLU A 85 4.37 -6.81 -0.20
N ALA A 86 3.10 -6.74 0.22
CA ALA A 86 2.41 -7.86 0.86
C ALA A 86 2.23 -9.07 -0.07
N TYR A 87 2.24 -8.85 -1.39
CA TYR A 87 2.06 -9.89 -2.39
C TYR A 87 3.37 -10.50 -2.88
N VAL A 88 4.52 -9.92 -2.53
CA VAL A 88 5.83 -10.44 -2.93
C VAL A 88 6.05 -11.89 -2.49
N PRO A 89 5.81 -12.29 -1.22
CA PRO A 89 5.96 -13.69 -0.83
C PRO A 89 5.13 -14.67 -1.68
N LEU A 90 3.93 -14.25 -2.08
CA LEU A 90 3.00 -15.06 -2.87
C LEU A 90 3.44 -15.18 -4.34
N LEU A 91 3.98 -14.10 -4.90
CA LEU A 91 4.24 -13.97 -6.34
C LEU A 91 5.69 -14.26 -6.72
N ARG A 92 6.63 -14.20 -5.77
CA ARG A 92 8.04 -14.48 -5.99
C ARG A 92 8.30 -15.85 -6.63
N PRO A 93 7.65 -16.97 -6.21
CA PRO A 93 7.86 -18.26 -6.86
C PRO A 93 7.56 -18.28 -8.37
N ILE A 94 6.67 -17.39 -8.84
CA ILE A 94 6.33 -17.25 -10.26
C ILE A 94 7.49 -16.59 -11.03
N ALA A 95 8.13 -15.58 -10.42
CA ALA A 95 9.33 -14.95 -10.98
C ALA A 95 10.54 -15.89 -11.00
N GLU A 96 10.70 -16.68 -9.94
CA GLU A 96 11.75 -17.70 -9.85
C GLU A 96 11.57 -18.82 -10.89
N ALA A 97 10.32 -19.13 -11.26
CA ALA A 97 10.00 -20.04 -12.36
C ALA A 97 10.27 -19.46 -13.76
N GLY A 98 10.77 -18.22 -13.86
CA GLY A 98 11.15 -17.58 -15.11
C GLY A 98 10.08 -16.63 -15.69
N HIS A 99 8.94 -16.43 -15.01
CA HIS A 99 7.88 -15.53 -15.48
C HIS A 99 8.01 -14.13 -14.85
N PRO A 100 8.26 -13.06 -15.61
CA PRO A 100 8.27 -11.71 -15.02
C PRO A 100 6.90 -11.37 -14.43
N VAL A 101 6.89 -10.86 -13.19
CA VAL A 101 5.66 -10.46 -12.49
C VAL A 101 5.67 -8.96 -12.21
N PHE A 102 4.54 -8.31 -12.45
CA PHE A 102 4.34 -6.88 -12.21
C PHE A 102 3.21 -6.69 -11.21
N ILE A 103 3.53 -6.21 -10.02
CA ILE A 103 2.56 -5.94 -8.96
C ILE A 103 2.16 -4.47 -9.05
N VAL A 104 1.01 -4.18 -9.63
CA VAL A 104 0.55 -2.80 -9.89
C VAL A 104 0.11 -2.15 -8.58
N LYS A 105 0.74 -1.04 -8.21
CA LYS A 105 0.32 -0.22 -7.08
C LYS A 105 -0.95 0.53 -7.48
N LEU A 106 -2.04 0.32 -6.77
CA LEU A 106 -3.29 1.03 -7.02
C LEU A 106 -3.21 2.49 -6.51
N PRO A 107 -3.82 3.46 -7.21
CA PRO A 107 -4.02 4.80 -6.66
C PRO A 107 -4.72 4.72 -5.30
N TRP A 108 -4.14 5.38 -4.30
CA TRP A 108 -4.61 5.36 -2.92
C TRP A 108 -4.68 3.96 -2.26
N ARG A 109 -4.15 2.91 -2.88
CA ARG A 109 -4.29 1.47 -2.50
C ARG A 109 -5.70 0.88 -2.65
N PHE A 110 -6.67 1.63 -3.17
CA PHE A 110 -8.08 1.19 -3.26
C PHE A 110 -8.71 1.47 -4.63
N ALA A 111 -8.14 2.36 -5.46
CA ALA A 111 -8.69 2.80 -6.73
C ALA A 111 -10.22 3.08 -6.71
N PRO A 112 -10.72 3.98 -5.83
CA PRO A 112 -12.15 4.08 -5.54
C PRO A 112 -13.03 4.71 -6.64
N LEU A 113 -12.44 5.25 -7.71
CA LEU A 113 -13.14 5.96 -8.78
C LEU A 113 -12.80 5.31 -10.12
N ASP A 114 -13.67 5.48 -11.12
CA ASP A 114 -13.42 5.01 -12.49
C ASP A 114 -12.12 5.59 -13.06
N SER A 115 -11.81 6.86 -12.79
CA SER A 115 -10.54 7.48 -13.18
C SER A 115 -9.32 6.78 -12.58
N HIS A 116 -9.42 6.27 -11.34
CA HIS A 116 -8.35 5.53 -10.70
C HIS A 116 -8.22 4.11 -11.25
N ARG A 117 -9.33 3.49 -11.68
CA ARG A 117 -9.30 2.22 -12.41
C ARG A 117 -8.55 2.41 -13.73
N ASP A 118 -8.90 3.44 -14.48
CA ASP A 118 -8.28 3.71 -15.77
C ASP A 118 -6.78 4.05 -15.60
N GLU A 119 -6.43 4.79 -14.54
CA GLU A 119 -5.04 5.02 -14.14
C GLU A 119 -4.31 3.71 -13.79
N ALA A 120 -4.94 2.80 -13.02
CA ALA A 120 -4.34 1.51 -12.69
C ALA A 120 -4.09 0.66 -13.94
N ILE A 121 -5.03 0.64 -14.88
CA ILE A 121 -4.87 -0.04 -16.17
C ILE A 121 -3.76 0.60 -16.99
N ALA A 122 -3.64 1.93 -16.98
CA ALA A 122 -2.56 2.64 -17.67
C ALA A 122 -1.18 2.30 -17.08
N ARG A 123 -1.06 2.12 -15.76
CA ARG A 123 0.17 1.67 -15.09
C ARG A 123 0.61 0.25 -15.46
N ALA A 124 -0.31 -0.55 -16.00
CA ALA A 124 -0.08 -1.95 -16.38
C ALA A 124 0.28 -2.14 -17.87
N ARG A 125 0.28 -1.06 -18.66
CA ARG A 125 0.67 -1.06 -20.06
C ARG A 125 2.14 -0.67 -20.22
#